data_AF-A0A533V4V2-F1
#
_entry.id   AF-A0A533V4V2-F1
#
_cell.length_a   1.000
_cell.length_b   1.000
_cell.length_c   1.000
_cell.angle_alpha   90.00
_cell.angle_beta   90.00
_cell.angle_gamma   90.00
#
_symmetry.space_group_name_H-M   'P 1'
#
loop_
_entity.id
_entity.type
_entity.pdbx_description
1 polymer ?
#
loop_
_entity_poly.entity_id
_entity_poly.type
_entity_poly.pdbx_seq_one_letter_code
_entity_poly.pdbx_strand_id
1 'polypeptide(L)'
;MSDNYTLICSNGDLASSTISRCLIEKYGFMKDTNSTFCSSNYPNIVLHISENNLLYLDNLDEQYPNTSCFIFLSQHRSKANIPALTCHSTGNFSKNNFGGKERELGVCYPWLQKQYLIELNNHKDRVPMYDIIIESTHHGPTSLKKPTLFIEIGSTEKQWKDENAAHTVCRSLFKVITRKNEFCEKAAIALGGNHYPTKFNKILL
;
A
#
# COMPACT_ATOMS: atom_id res chain seq x y z
N MET A 1 17.94 -5.51 -13.28
CA MET A 1 16.89 -6.53 -13.07
C MET A 1 15.66 -5.80 -12.56
N SER A 2 14.46 -6.20 -12.97
CA SER A 2 13.21 -5.69 -12.37
C SER A 2 13.16 -6.10 -10.90
N ASP A 3 12.75 -5.21 -10.00
CA ASP A 3 12.56 -5.57 -8.58
C ASP A 3 11.49 -6.65 -8.44
N ASN A 4 11.60 -7.46 -7.38
CA ASN A 4 10.55 -8.37 -6.98
C ASN A 4 9.65 -7.67 -5.96
N TYR A 5 8.33 -7.78 -6.10
CA TYR A 5 7.38 -7.19 -5.16
C TYR A 5 6.52 -8.27 -4.52
N THR A 6 6.14 -8.04 -3.28
CA THR A 6 5.11 -8.86 -2.62
C THR A 6 3.96 -7.94 -2.21
N LEU A 7 2.80 -8.14 -2.84
CA LEU A 7 1.55 -7.50 -2.51
C LEU A 7 0.92 -8.25 -1.35
N ILE A 8 0.54 -7.55 -0.28
CA ILE A 8 0.03 -8.15 0.96
C ILE A 8 -1.42 -7.72 1.18
N CYS A 9 -2.32 -8.69 1.20
CA CYS A 9 -3.73 -8.54 1.56
C CYS A 9 -4.06 -9.36 2.82
N SER A 10 -5.16 -9.06 3.49
CA SER A 10 -5.73 -9.89 4.56
C SER A 10 -7.18 -10.28 4.28
N ASN A 11 -7.56 -11.52 4.62
CA ASN A 11 -8.97 -11.95 4.59
C ASN A 11 -9.83 -11.23 5.64
N GLY A 12 -9.22 -10.68 6.69
CA GLY A 12 -9.90 -9.89 7.72
C GLY A 12 -10.16 -8.42 7.34
N ASP A 13 -9.74 -8.00 6.14
CA ASP A 13 -9.81 -6.63 5.65
C ASP A 13 -10.68 -6.57 4.38
N LEU A 14 -11.72 -5.73 4.41
CA LEU A 14 -12.70 -5.65 3.33
C LEU A 14 -12.13 -4.98 2.07
N ALA A 15 -11.27 -3.98 2.22
CA ALA A 15 -10.62 -3.35 1.07
C ALA A 15 -9.57 -4.30 0.48
N SER A 16 -8.78 -4.98 1.32
CA SER A 16 -7.87 -6.06 0.89
C SER A 16 -8.61 -7.10 0.04
N SER A 17 -9.81 -7.51 0.44
CA SER A 17 -10.63 -8.49 -0.26
C SER A 17 -11.13 -7.98 -1.62
N THR A 18 -11.53 -6.72 -1.70
CA THR A 18 -11.95 -6.08 -2.97
C THR A 18 -10.75 -5.91 -3.92
N ILE A 19 -9.60 -5.50 -3.40
CA ILE A 19 -8.37 -5.31 -4.18
C ILE A 19 -7.82 -6.67 -4.66
N SER A 20 -7.74 -7.68 -3.80
CA SER A 20 -7.22 -9.01 -4.17
C SER A 20 -8.07 -9.67 -5.24
N ARG A 21 -9.40 -9.53 -5.18
CA ARG A 21 -10.30 -9.98 -6.25
C ARG A 21 -10.01 -9.28 -7.58
N CYS A 22 -9.76 -7.97 -7.58
CA CYS A 22 -9.31 -7.28 -8.78
C CYS A 22 -7.99 -7.86 -9.32
N LEU A 23 -7.01 -8.15 -8.45
CA LEU A 23 -5.73 -8.74 -8.86
C LEU A 23 -5.92 -10.14 -9.48
N ILE A 24 -6.75 -10.97 -8.88
CA ILE A 24 -7.08 -12.32 -9.37
C ILE A 24 -7.77 -12.22 -10.74
N GLU A 25 -8.85 -11.44 -10.84
CA GLU A 25 -9.70 -11.39 -12.03
C GLU A 25 -9.09 -10.63 -13.21
N LYS A 26 -8.34 -9.55 -12.94
CA LYS A 26 -7.84 -8.64 -14.00
C LYS A 26 -6.35 -8.75 -14.26
N TYR A 27 -5.58 -9.21 -13.29
CA TYR A 27 -4.11 -9.33 -13.40
C TYR A 27 -3.64 -10.79 -13.45
N GLY A 28 -4.57 -11.75 -13.41
CA GLY A 28 -4.30 -13.16 -13.63
C GLY A 28 -3.51 -13.81 -12.49
N PHE A 29 -3.68 -13.33 -11.26
CA PHE A 29 -3.12 -13.98 -10.08
C PHE A 29 -3.90 -15.24 -9.77
N MET A 30 -3.22 -16.39 -9.84
CA MET A 30 -3.78 -17.70 -9.56
C MET A 30 -3.15 -18.27 -8.30
N LYS A 31 -3.93 -19.02 -7.53
CA LYS A 31 -3.47 -19.64 -6.29
C LYS A 31 -2.35 -20.64 -6.58
N ASP A 32 -1.22 -20.45 -5.92
CA ASP A 32 -0.03 -21.31 -6.01
C ASP A 32 0.11 -22.18 -4.76
N THR A 33 -0.02 -21.56 -3.58
CA THR A 33 -0.09 -22.25 -2.28
C THR A 33 -1.27 -21.75 -1.46
N ASN A 34 -1.42 -22.18 -0.21
CA ASN A 34 -2.56 -21.80 0.63
C ASN A 34 -2.78 -20.28 0.73
N SER A 35 -1.70 -19.51 0.84
CA SER A 35 -1.72 -18.05 1.06
C SER A 35 -1.00 -17.26 -0.03
N THR A 36 -0.45 -17.92 -1.06
CA THR A 36 0.34 -17.27 -2.11
C THR A 36 -0.28 -17.46 -3.48
N PHE A 37 -0.28 -16.39 -4.26
CA PHE A 37 -0.81 -16.32 -5.62
C PHE A 37 0.26 -15.73 -6.54
N CYS A 38 0.34 -16.28 -7.75
CA CYS A 38 1.33 -15.92 -8.77
C CYS A 38 0.62 -15.61 -10.09
N SER A 39 1.25 -14.77 -10.94
CA SER A 39 0.73 -14.46 -12.28
C SER A 39 1.82 -14.69 -13.32
N SER A 40 1.49 -15.42 -14.39
CA SER A 40 2.40 -15.61 -15.53
C SER A 40 2.70 -14.31 -16.28
N ASN A 41 1.79 -13.33 -16.21
CA ASN A 41 1.98 -12.01 -16.80
C ASN A 41 2.93 -11.13 -15.98
N TYR A 42 3.12 -11.44 -14.69
CA TYR A 42 3.88 -10.64 -13.73
C TYR A 42 4.77 -11.54 -12.85
N PRO A 43 5.77 -12.23 -13.43
CA PRO A 43 6.55 -13.25 -12.73
C PRO A 43 7.38 -12.72 -11.55
N ASN A 44 7.63 -11.42 -11.49
CA ASN A 44 8.35 -10.73 -10.41
C ASN A 44 7.41 -10.18 -9.31
N ILE A 45 6.10 -10.42 -9.40
CA ILE A 45 5.12 -9.91 -8.43
C ILE A 45 4.38 -11.10 -7.83
N VAL A 46 4.42 -11.18 -6.51
CA VAL A 46 3.70 -12.19 -5.73
C VAL A 46 2.56 -11.52 -4.97
N LEU A 47 1.40 -12.16 -4.88
CA LEU A 47 0.31 -11.76 -4.01
C LEU A 47 0.25 -12.73 -2.82
N HIS A 48 0.42 -12.22 -1.60
CA HIS A 48 0.19 -12.94 -0.36
C HIS A 48 -1.14 -12.50 0.26
N ILE A 49 -2.01 -13.46 0.58
CA ILE A 49 -3.25 -13.22 1.31
C ILE A 49 -3.13 -13.89 2.68
N SER A 50 -3.06 -13.06 3.73
CA SER A 50 -2.89 -13.50 5.11
C SER A 50 -4.24 -13.69 5.82
N GLU A 51 -4.29 -14.60 6.79
CA GLU A 51 -5.40 -14.68 7.76
C GLU A 51 -5.22 -13.71 8.93
N ASN A 52 -4.02 -13.17 9.10
CA ASN A 52 -3.67 -12.30 10.21
C ASN A 52 -3.93 -10.82 9.87
N ASN A 53 -3.97 -10.00 10.91
CA ASN A 53 -4.04 -8.55 10.76
C ASN A 53 -2.70 -8.02 10.20
N LEU A 54 -2.80 -7.25 9.11
CA LEU A 54 -1.67 -6.68 8.37
C LEU A 54 -0.68 -5.90 9.24
N LEU A 55 -1.19 -5.21 10.27
CA LEU A 55 -0.40 -4.33 11.14
C LEU A 55 0.63 -5.08 12.00
N TYR A 56 0.51 -6.40 12.12
CA TYR A 56 1.34 -7.24 12.98
C TYR A 56 2.20 -8.26 12.21
N LEU A 57 2.30 -8.12 10.88
CA LEU A 57 3.06 -9.01 10.02
C LEU A 57 4.55 -8.63 9.96
N ASP A 58 5.28 -8.82 11.07
CA ASP A 58 6.71 -8.48 11.18
C ASP A 58 7.66 -9.57 10.63
N ASN A 59 7.16 -10.74 10.22
CA ASN A 59 7.98 -11.90 9.80
C ASN A 59 8.03 -12.12 8.27
N LEU A 60 7.51 -11.19 7.46
CA LEU A 60 7.43 -11.37 6.01
C LEU A 60 8.80 -11.45 5.32
N ASP A 61 9.86 -10.87 5.91
CA ASP A 61 11.23 -10.97 5.39
C ASP A 61 11.70 -12.43 5.28
N GLU A 62 11.29 -13.30 6.21
CA GLU A 62 11.66 -14.73 6.22
C GLU A 62 10.87 -15.51 5.18
N GLN A 63 9.59 -15.14 4.98
CA GLN A 63 8.70 -15.79 4.03
C GLN A 63 8.99 -15.38 2.57
N TYR A 64 9.42 -14.14 2.35
CA TYR A 64 9.67 -13.57 1.02
C TYR A 64 11.06 -12.91 0.95
N PRO A 65 12.17 -13.64 1.14
CA PRO A 65 13.52 -13.06 1.28
C PRO A 65 14.01 -12.33 0.03
N ASN A 66 13.49 -12.72 -1.15
CA ASN A 66 13.85 -12.15 -2.44
C ASN A 66 13.05 -10.91 -2.83
N THR A 67 12.09 -10.49 -2.00
CA THR A 67 11.31 -9.28 -2.25
C THR A 67 12.15 -8.02 -2.04
N SER A 68 11.96 -7.06 -2.93
CA SER A 68 12.56 -5.73 -2.84
C SER A 68 11.67 -4.77 -2.07
N CYS A 69 10.36 -5.01 -2.01
CA CYS A 69 9.40 -4.19 -1.29
C CYS A 69 8.10 -4.94 -0.99
N PHE A 70 7.57 -4.73 0.22
CA PHE A 70 6.24 -5.13 0.62
C PHE A 70 5.24 -4.00 0.38
N ILE A 71 4.14 -4.31 -0.31
CA ILE A 71 3.07 -3.36 -0.60
C ILE A 71 1.79 -3.88 0.04
N PHE A 72 1.38 -3.27 1.14
CA PHE A 72 0.18 -3.63 1.87
C PHE A 72 -1.03 -2.94 1.23
N LEU A 73 -2.07 -3.73 0.96
CA LEU A 73 -3.28 -3.29 0.28
C LEU A 73 -4.42 -3.38 1.29
N SER A 74 -4.74 -2.29 1.97
CA SER A 74 -5.56 -2.31 3.20
C SER A 74 -6.72 -1.33 3.16
N GLN A 75 -7.59 -1.42 4.17
CA GLN A 75 -8.65 -0.46 4.42
C GLN A 75 -8.13 0.68 5.30
N HIS A 76 -8.48 1.90 4.91
CA HIS A 76 -8.32 3.07 5.76
C HIS A 76 -9.61 3.34 6.53
N ARG A 77 -9.52 3.69 7.82
CA ARG A 77 -10.67 4.09 8.64
C ARG A 77 -10.46 5.48 9.24
N SER A 78 -11.36 6.40 8.90
CA SER A 78 -11.34 7.77 9.40
C SER A 78 -12.67 8.16 10.05
N LYS A 79 -12.63 8.85 11.20
CA LYS A 79 -13.84 9.40 11.84
C LYS A 79 -14.53 10.46 10.99
N ALA A 80 -13.80 11.11 10.08
CA ALA A 80 -14.35 12.12 9.19
C ALA A 80 -15.22 11.49 8.07
N ASN A 81 -15.14 10.17 7.86
CA ASN A 81 -15.86 9.44 6.81
C ASN A 81 -15.68 10.01 5.40
N ILE A 82 -14.56 10.70 5.15
CA ILE A 82 -14.22 11.25 3.84
C ILE A 82 -13.71 10.10 2.96
N PRO A 83 -14.27 9.89 1.75
CA PRO A 83 -13.71 8.93 0.81
C PRO A 83 -12.28 9.34 0.42
N ALA A 84 -11.33 8.44 0.58
CA ALA A 84 -9.93 8.73 0.31
C ALA A 84 -9.22 7.49 -0.27
N LEU A 85 -8.31 7.73 -1.21
CA LEU A 85 -7.33 6.75 -1.65
C LEU A 85 -5.97 7.24 -1.18
N THR A 86 -5.32 6.45 -0.34
CA THR A 86 -4.17 6.90 0.43
C THR A 86 -2.96 6.00 0.27
N CYS A 87 -1.80 6.52 0.65
CA CYS A 87 -0.62 5.71 0.86
C CYS A 87 0.29 6.32 1.92
N HIS A 88 1.00 5.48 2.66
CA HIS A 88 1.93 5.93 3.70
C HIS A 88 2.96 4.86 4.08
N SER A 89 4.02 5.32 4.73
CA SER A 89 4.98 4.45 5.41
C SER A 89 4.49 4.08 6.80
N THR A 90 4.92 2.92 7.30
CA THR A 90 4.67 2.50 8.68
C THR A 90 5.70 3.06 9.65
N GLY A 91 5.34 3.15 10.92
CA GLY A 91 6.25 3.62 11.97
C GLY A 91 5.53 4.14 13.21
N ASN A 92 6.23 4.08 14.33
CA ASN A 92 5.72 4.50 15.63
C ASN A 92 6.70 5.48 16.27
N PHE A 93 6.30 6.76 16.36
CA PHE A 93 7.11 7.79 17.05
C PHE A 93 7.07 7.66 18.59
N SER A 94 6.06 6.97 19.12
CA SER A 94 5.84 6.68 20.54
C SER A 94 5.19 5.31 20.69
N LYS A 95 4.81 4.93 21.91
CA LYS A 95 3.97 3.75 22.15
C LYS A 95 2.70 3.82 21.29
N ASN A 96 2.38 2.71 20.62
CA ASN A 96 1.19 2.53 19.79
C ASN A 96 0.55 1.16 20.07
N ASN A 97 -0.77 1.07 19.95
CA ASN A 97 -1.51 -0.18 20.09
C ASN A 97 -1.70 -0.90 18.75
N PHE A 98 -1.43 -0.23 17.63
CA PHE A 98 -1.67 -0.72 16.27
C PHE A 98 -0.39 -1.28 15.63
N GLY A 99 0.17 -2.34 16.23
CA GLY A 99 1.31 -3.07 15.67
C GLY A 99 2.66 -2.34 15.69
N GLY A 100 3.73 -3.11 15.46
CA GLY A 100 5.11 -2.63 15.49
C GLY A 100 5.64 -2.31 16.90
N LYS A 101 6.89 -1.85 16.96
CA LYS A 101 7.60 -1.50 18.21
C LYS A 101 7.54 0.00 18.47
N GLU A 102 7.63 0.38 19.73
CA GLU A 102 7.79 1.78 20.13
C GLU A 102 9.10 2.36 19.60
N ARG A 103 9.05 3.59 19.05
CA ARG A 103 10.20 4.32 18.51
C ARG A 103 10.93 3.60 17.36
N GLU A 104 10.19 2.80 16.60
CA GLU A 104 10.68 2.11 15.41
C GLU A 104 9.92 2.60 14.17
N LEU A 105 10.64 2.88 13.09
CA LEU A 105 10.08 3.31 11.81
C LEU A 105 10.29 2.20 10.77
N GLY A 106 9.27 1.96 9.94
CA GLY A 106 9.41 1.08 8.81
C GLY A 106 10.33 1.67 7.74
N VAL A 107 10.98 0.80 6.98
CA VAL A 107 11.81 1.23 5.84
C VAL A 107 10.91 1.82 4.76
N CYS A 108 11.17 3.06 4.36
CA CYS A 108 10.34 3.76 3.37
C CYS A 108 10.80 3.46 1.93
N TYR A 109 9.89 3.59 0.95
CA TYR A 109 10.22 3.60 -0.49
C TYR A 109 9.73 4.89 -1.18
N PRO A 110 10.47 6.02 -1.03
CA PRO A 110 9.99 7.33 -1.50
C PRO A 110 9.66 7.39 -2.99
N TRP A 111 10.43 6.71 -3.84
CA TRP A 111 10.17 6.66 -5.28
C TRP A 111 8.85 5.99 -5.59
N LEU A 112 8.62 4.80 -5.03
CA LEU A 112 7.38 4.05 -5.23
C LEU A 112 6.17 4.85 -4.73
N GLN A 113 6.25 5.42 -3.52
CA GLN A 113 5.16 6.23 -2.96
C GLN A 113 4.82 7.42 -3.86
N LYS A 114 5.83 8.19 -4.31
CA LYS A 114 5.63 9.34 -5.18
C LYS A 114 5.03 8.93 -6.53
N GLN A 115 5.61 7.95 -7.20
CA GLN A 115 5.15 7.50 -8.51
C GLN A 115 3.72 6.92 -8.44
N TYR A 116 3.43 6.15 -7.39
CA TYR A 116 2.07 5.63 -7.15
C TYR A 116 1.06 6.77 -7.02
N LEU A 117 1.37 7.77 -6.19
CA LEU A 117 0.48 8.91 -5.96
C LEU A 117 0.26 9.74 -7.24
N ILE A 118 1.32 9.96 -8.04
CA ILE A 118 1.21 10.64 -9.34
C ILE A 118 0.30 9.86 -10.29
N GLU A 119 0.52 8.55 -10.45
CA GLU A 119 -0.31 7.72 -11.33
C GLU A 119 -1.77 7.65 -10.84
N LEU A 120 -1.99 7.62 -9.53
CA LEU A 120 -3.32 7.66 -8.94
C LEU A 120 -4.01 9.00 -9.24
N ASN A 121 -3.30 10.11 -9.09
CA ASN A 121 -3.81 11.44 -9.39
C ASN A 121 -4.11 11.65 -10.88
N ASN A 122 -3.33 11.03 -11.77
CA ASN A 122 -3.65 10.97 -13.22
C ASN A 122 -4.95 10.19 -13.51
N HIS A 123 -5.46 9.45 -12.54
CA HIS A 123 -6.72 8.70 -12.62
C HIS A 123 -7.83 9.26 -11.72
N LYS A 124 -7.66 10.46 -11.16
CA LYS A 124 -8.64 11.10 -10.26
C LYS A 124 -10.05 11.21 -10.86
N ASP A 125 -10.16 11.44 -12.16
CA ASP A 125 -11.45 11.59 -12.84
C ASP A 125 -12.26 10.28 -12.86
N ARG A 126 -11.60 9.13 -12.63
CA ARG A 126 -12.28 7.82 -12.46
C ARG A 126 -12.90 7.67 -11.08
N VAL A 127 -12.44 8.45 -10.10
CA VAL A 127 -12.82 8.37 -8.68
C VAL A 127 -13.10 9.78 -8.14
N PRO A 128 -13.99 10.57 -8.78
CA PRO A 128 -14.15 12.01 -8.51
C PRO A 128 -14.61 12.34 -7.09
N MET A 129 -15.10 11.34 -6.34
CA MET A 129 -15.55 11.49 -4.96
C MET A 129 -14.45 11.22 -3.93
N TYR A 130 -13.25 10.82 -4.35
CA TYR A 130 -12.15 10.42 -3.47
C TYR A 130 -11.07 11.48 -3.41
N ASP A 131 -10.66 11.82 -2.19
CA ASP A 131 -9.41 12.54 -1.97
C ASP A 131 -8.22 11.62 -2.25
N ILE A 132 -7.26 12.09 -3.05
CA ILE A 132 -5.99 11.41 -3.27
C ILE A 132 -4.95 12.07 -2.39
N ILE A 133 -4.57 11.39 -1.30
CA ILE A 133 -3.81 12.01 -0.22
C ILE A 133 -2.88 11.04 0.49
N ILE A 134 -1.65 11.46 0.76
CA ILE A 134 -0.77 10.71 1.67
C ILE A 134 -1.25 10.78 3.11
N GLU A 135 -0.82 9.81 3.92
CA GLU A 135 -0.98 9.87 5.39
C GLU A 135 0.36 10.06 6.10
N SER A 136 0.29 10.55 7.34
CA SER A 136 1.43 10.56 8.24
C SER A 136 1.96 9.14 8.50
N THR A 137 3.26 9.00 8.76
CA THR A 137 3.82 7.73 9.23
C THR A 137 3.16 7.29 10.53
N HIS A 138 2.57 6.10 10.54
CA HIS A 138 1.89 5.55 11.71
C HIS A 138 1.77 4.02 11.61
N HIS A 139 1.51 3.37 12.76
CA HIS A 139 1.23 1.94 12.92
C HIS A 139 2.29 0.97 12.39
N GLY A 140 2.10 -0.32 12.69
CA GLY A 140 2.97 -1.40 12.23
C GLY A 140 2.59 -1.97 10.85
N PRO A 141 3.34 -2.96 10.35
CA PRO A 141 4.56 -3.50 10.95
C PRO A 141 5.74 -2.53 10.85
N THR A 142 6.66 -2.59 11.80
CA THR A 142 7.84 -1.69 11.83
C THR A 142 9.16 -2.43 11.76
N SER A 143 9.16 -3.74 12.00
CA SER A 143 10.39 -4.55 12.07
C SER A 143 10.78 -5.21 10.74
N LEU A 144 10.02 -4.96 9.66
CA LEU A 144 10.38 -5.40 8.32
C LEU A 144 11.64 -4.68 7.82
N LYS A 145 12.62 -5.46 7.37
CA LYS A 145 13.91 -4.98 6.87
C LYS A 145 13.83 -4.47 5.44
N LYS A 146 12.83 -4.91 4.67
CA LYS A 146 12.58 -4.41 3.31
C LYS A 146 11.66 -3.19 3.33
N PRO A 147 11.79 -2.29 2.33
CA PRO A 147 10.86 -1.18 2.14
C PRO A 147 9.40 -1.62 2.17
N THR A 148 8.58 -0.85 2.88
CA THR A 148 7.15 -1.11 3.09
C THR A 148 6.33 0.12 2.72
N LEU A 149 5.23 -0.10 2.00
CA LEU A 149 4.25 0.93 1.64
C LEU A 149 2.84 0.39 1.89
N PHE A 150 2.02 1.12 2.64
CA PHE A 150 0.58 0.91 2.68
C PHE A 150 -0.08 1.71 1.57
N ILE A 151 -1.02 1.07 0.89
CA ILE A 151 -1.90 1.65 -0.10
C ILE A 151 -3.31 1.28 0.32
N GLU A 152 -4.16 2.28 0.53
CA GLU A 152 -5.43 2.07 1.19
C GLU A 152 -6.63 2.69 0.48
N ILE A 153 -7.79 2.08 0.71
CA ILE A 153 -9.09 2.60 0.31
C ILE A 153 -9.85 2.95 1.57
N GLY A 154 -10.37 4.17 1.67
CA GLY A 154 -11.07 4.67 2.83
C GLY A 154 -12.30 5.50 2.48
N SER A 155 -13.12 5.86 3.47
CA SER A 155 -12.88 5.64 4.91
C SER A 155 -13.90 4.73 5.58
N THR A 156 -14.84 4.18 4.82
CA THR A 156 -15.94 3.35 5.34
C THR A 156 -16.14 2.10 4.50
N GLU A 157 -16.97 1.16 4.98
CA GLU A 157 -17.32 -0.06 4.26
C GLU A 157 -17.84 0.17 2.84
N LYS A 158 -18.54 1.29 2.60
CA LYS A 158 -18.97 1.68 1.26
C LYS A 158 -17.78 1.79 0.31
N GLN A 159 -16.69 2.43 0.75
CA GLN A 159 -15.49 2.59 -0.05
C GLN A 159 -14.64 1.32 -0.09
N TRP A 160 -14.57 0.56 1.01
CA TRP A 160 -13.81 -0.70 1.03
C TRP A 160 -14.35 -1.75 0.05
N LYS A 161 -15.64 -1.68 -0.28
CA LYS A 161 -16.30 -2.53 -1.28
C LYS A 161 -16.38 -1.90 -2.68
N ASP A 162 -15.86 -0.69 -2.87
CA ASP A 162 -15.91 -0.01 -4.17
C ASP A 162 -14.91 -0.64 -5.16
N GLU A 163 -15.45 -1.39 -6.12
CA GLU A 163 -14.67 -2.07 -7.15
C GLU A 163 -13.97 -1.10 -8.10
N ASN A 164 -14.58 0.06 -8.38
CA ASN A 164 -13.98 1.05 -9.25
C ASN A 164 -12.79 1.74 -8.57
N ALA A 165 -12.87 1.99 -7.26
CA ALA A 165 -11.74 2.43 -6.45
C ALA A 165 -10.61 1.38 -6.47
N ALA A 166 -10.93 0.11 -6.20
CA ALA A 166 -9.95 -0.98 -6.24
C ALA A 166 -9.30 -1.15 -7.63
N HIS A 167 -10.07 -1.06 -8.71
CA HIS A 167 -9.54 -1.09 -10.08
C HIS A 167 -8.59 0.08 -10.33
N THR A 168 -8.93 1.27 -9.84
CA THR A 168 -8.11 2.48 -10.00
C THR A 168 -6.80 2.37 -9.21
N VAL A 169 -6.87 1.82 -7.99
CA VAL A 169 -5.69 1.49 -7.17
C VAL A 169 -4.79 0.48 -7.88
N CYS A 170 -5.32 -0.68 -8.29
CA CYS A 170 -4.54 -1.71 -8.99
C CYS A 170 -3.94 -1.19 -10.29
N ARG A 171 -4.69 -0.42 -11.07
CA ARG A 171 -4.21 0.19 -12.32
C ARG A 171 -3.03 1.10 -12.07
N SER A 172 -3.13 2.00 -11.11
CA SER A 172 -2.09 2.96 -10.78
C SER A 172 -0.85 2.25 -10.25
N LEU A 173 -1.05 1.28 -9.34
CA LEU A 173 0.04 0.47 -8.78
C LEU A 173 0.80 -0.30 -9.86
N PHE A 174 0.10 -1.09 -10.70
CA PHE A 174 0.74 -1.89 -11.75
C PHE A 174 1.41 -1.03 -12.81
N LYS A 175 0.88 0.16 -13.08
CA LYS A 175 1.51 1.12 -13.99
C LYS A 175 2.87 1.59 -13.47
N VAL A 176 3.13 1.53 -12.16
CA VAL A 176 4.41 1.90 -11.53
C VAL A 176 5.33 0.69 -11.34
N ILE A 177 4.87 -0.38 -10.68
CA ILE A 177 5.73 -1.51 -10.28
C ILE A 177 6.18 -2.41 -11.45
N THR A 178 5.63 -2.19 -12.65
CA THR A 178 6.08 -2.84 -13.89
C THR A 178 7.07 -1.98 -14.69
N ARG A 179 7.34 -0.75 -14.26
CA ARG A 179 8.40 0.09 -14.85
C ARG A 179 9.77 -0.41 -14.39
N LYS A 180 10.80 -0.05 -15.13
CA LYS A 180 12.17 -0.17 -14.62
C LYS A 180 12.32 0.81 -13.46
N ASN A 181 12.83 0.32 -12.32
CA ASN A 181 13.00 1.17 -11.16
C ASN A 181 14.00 2.27 -11.40
N GLU A 182 13.66 3.42 -10.85
CA GLU A 182 14.48 4.60 -10.83
C GLU A 182 14.62 5.06 -9.38
N PHE A 183 15.68 5.80 -9.11
CA PHE A 183 15.87 6.42 -7.80
C PHE A 183 15.15 7.76 -7.77
N CYS A 184 14.68 8.17 -6.59
CA CYS A 184 14.32 9.57 -6.39
C CYS A 184 15.57 10.44 -6.49
N GLU A 185 15.55 11.46 -7.34
CA GLU A 185 16.59 12.51 -7.34
C GLU A 185 16.68 13.23 -5.99
N LYS A 186 15.53 13.39 -5.32
CA LYS A 186 15.41 14.04 -4.01
C LYS A 186 14.47 13.24 -3.12
N ALA A 187 14.92 12.94 -1.90
CA ALA A 187 14.12 12.39 -0.82
C ALA A 187 14.14 13.36 0.37
N ALA A 188 13.04 13.45 1.10
CA ALA A 188 12.89 14.38 2.21
C ALA A 188 12.15 13.72 3.38
N ILE A 189 12.47 14.16 4.59
CA ILE A 189 11.66 13.92 5.79
C ILE A 189 10.81 15.16 6.01
N ALA A 190 9.51 14.96 6.11
CA ALA A 190 8.53 16.05 6.20
C ALA A 190 8.00 16.13 7.64
N LEU A 191 8.18 17.29 8.29
CA LEU A 191 7.77 17.52 9.68
C LEU A 191 6.67 18.59 9.74
N GLY A 192 5.52 18.22 10.30
CA GLY A 192 4.36 19.10 10.48
C GLY A 192 3.10 18.63 9.74
N GLY A 193 2.00 19.36 9.91
CA GLY A 193 0.68 18.96 9.39
C GLY A 193 -0.10 18.06 10.35
N ASN A 194 -1.30 17.67 9.94
CA ASN A 194 -2.11 16.66 10.63
C ASN A 194 -1.89 15.29 9.97
N HIS A 195 -2.73 14.32 10.33
CA HIS A 195 -2.68 12.96 9.78
C HIS A 195 -2.80 12.89 8.25
N TYR A 196 -3.47 13.87 7.62
CA TYR A 196 -3.58 14.02 6.16
C TYR A 196 -2.83 15.28 5.69
N PRO A 197 -1.49 15.24 5.58
CA PRO A 197 -0.68 16.44 5.40
C PRO A 197 -0.78 17.03 3.98
N THR A 198 -1.84 17.79 3.73
CA THR A 198 -2.18 18.39 2.42
C THR A 198 -1.06 19.22 1.80
N LYS A 199 -0.25 19.92 2.63
CA LYS A 199 0.92 20.68 2.14
C LYS A 199 1.98 19.78 1.50
N PHE A 200 2.26 18.63 2.12
CA PHE A 200 3.23 17.67 1.58
C PHE A 200 2.66 16.90 0.39
N ASN A 201 1.35 16.62 0.40
CA ASN A 201 0.66 16.05 -0.75
C ASN A 201 0.85 16.91 -2.02
N LYS A 202 0.71 18.24 -1.89
CA LYS A 202 0.94 19.22 -2.98
C LYS A 202 2.40 19.34 -3.43
N ILE A 203 3.36 18.93 -2.61
CA ILE A 203 4.79 18.93 -2.98
C ILE A 203 5.15 17.65 -3.74
N LEU A 204 4.43 16.55 -3.48
CA LEU A 204 4.64 15.26 -4.15
C LEU A 204 4.02 15.22 -5.56
N LEU A 205 2.84 15.82 -5.73
CA LEU A 205 2.09 15.93 -7.00
C LEU A 205 2.55 17.14 -7.81
#